data_AF-A0A970EAN2-F1
#
_entry.id   AF-A0A970EAN2-F1
#
_cell.length_a   1.000
_cell.length_b   1.000
_cell.length_c   1.000
_cell.angle_alpha   90.00
_cell.angle_beta   90.00
_cell.angle_gamma   90.00
#
_symmetry.space_group_name_H-M   'P 1'
#
loop_
_entity.id
_entity.type
_entity.pdbx_description
1 polymer ?
#
loop_
_entity_poly.entity_id
_entity_poly.type
_entity_poly.pdbx_seq_one_letter_code
_entity_poly.pdbx_strand_id
1 'polypeptide(L)' 'MGIIFDDILEEALKKGKLIAEMSCTLHIVKKLKGMGFTVKQVLQTIELPENAVTRVFDSKEDIRKIAEDTVNQQIAEN' A
#
# COMPACT_ATOMS: atom_id res chain seq x y z
N MET A 1 -24.73 8.69 21.56
CA MET A 1 -24.55 7.60 20.59
C MET A 1 -24.07 8.08 19.22
N GLY A 2 -24.42 9.29 18.74
CA GLY A 2 -24.00 9.78 17.42
C GLY A 2 -22.50 10.04 17.23
N ILE A 3 -21.79 10.51 18.27
CA ILE A 3 -20.37 10.89 18.16
C ILE A 3 -19.46 9.67 17.85
N ILE A 4 -19.78 8.49 18.39
CA ILE A 4 -18.95 7.29 18.22
C ILE A 4 -19.05 6.75 16.78
N PHE A 5 -20.20 6.90 16.12
CA PHE A 5 -20.37 6.45 14.74
C PHE A 5 -19.62 7.35 13.75
N ASP A 6 -19.62 8.66 13.97
CA ASP A 6 -18.87 9.62 13.14
C ASP A 6 -17.35 9.38 13.22
N ASP A 7 -16.79 9.18 14.43
CA ASP A 7 -15.36 8.88 14.61
C ASP A 7 -14.94 7.57 13.90
N ILE A 8 -15.72 6.49 14.08
CA ILE A 8 -15.44 5.19 13.44
C ILE A 8 -15.51 5.29 11.92
N LEU A 9 -16.51 6.03 11.40
CA LEU A 9 -16.68 6.23 9.96
C LEU A 9 -15.53 7.07 9.39
N GLU A 10 -15.09 8.09 10.10
CA GLU A 10 -13.97 8.94 9.71
C GLU A 10 -12.65 8.14 9.69
N GLU A 11 -12.39 7.31 10.69
CA GLU A 11 -11.23 6.40 10.72
C GLU A 11 -11.28 5.40 9.56
N ALA A 12 -12.43 4.79 9.30
CA ALA A 12 -12.61 3.85 8.19
C ALA A 12 -12.39 4.52 6.82
N LEU A 13 -12.86 5.76 6.64
CA LEU A 13 -12.63 6.56 5.44
C LEU A 13 -11.16 6.93 5.25
N LYS A 14 -10.49 7.39 6.32
CA LYS A 14 -9.05 7.70 6.29
C LYS A 14 -8.24 6.47 5.90
N LYS A 15 -8.53 5.32 6.52
CA LYS A 15 -7.89 4.04 6.20
C LYS A 15 -8.17 3.60 4.77
N GLY A 16 -9.42 3.69 4.31
CA GLY A 16 -9.80 3.37 2.94
C GLY A 16 -9.06 4.23 1.91
N LYS A 17 -8.88 5.53 2.19
CA LYS A 17 -8.10 6.45 1.35
C LYS A 17 -6.63 6.04 1.30
N LEU A 18 -6.00 5.76 2.45
CA LEU A 18 -4.61 5.31 2.50
C LEU A 18 -4.40 4.01 1.73
N ILE A 19 -5.34 3.06 1.83
CA ILE A 19 -5.30 1.79 1.07
C ILE A 19 -5.39 2.05 -0.44
N ALA A 20 -6.25 2.99 -0.86
CA ALA A 20 -6.39 3.35 -2.27
C ALA A 20 -5.12 4.02 -2.81
N GLU A 21 -4.53 4.96 -2.06
CA GLU A 21 -3.27 5.61 -2.41
C GLU A 21 -2.13 4.59 -2.50
N MET A 22 -2.00 3.72 -1.51
CA MET A 22 -1.01 2.63 -1.50
C MET A 22 -1.20 1.68 -2.69
N SER A 23 -2.44 1.29 -2.99
CA SER A 23 -2.76 0.44 -4.15
C SER A 23 -2.35 1.09 -5.46
N CYS A 24 -2.56 2.40 -5.61
CA CYS A 24 -2.15 3.17 -6.78
C CYS A 24 -0.62 3.11 -6.96
N THR A 25 0.12 3.37 -5.88
CA THR A 25 1.60 3.34 -5.90
C THR A 25 2.12 1.94 -6.23
N LEU A 26 1.56 0.89 -5.65
CA LEU A 26 1.92 -0.50 -5.98
C LEU A 26 1.59 -0.88 -7.43
N HIS A 27 0.56 -0.26 -8.03
CA HIS A 27 0.27 -0.41 -9.45
C HIS A 27 1.35 0.20 -10.35
N ILE A 28 1.91 1.36 -9.94
CA ILE A 28 3.06 1.97 -10.61
C ILE A 28 4.28 1.05 -10.49
N VAL A 29 4.56 0.50 -9.30
CA VAL A 29 5.63 -0.49 -9.09
C VAL A 29 5.49 -1.68 -10.03
N LYS A 30 4.28 -2.23 -10.18
CA LYS A 30 4.01 -3.33 -11.11
C LYS A 30 4.28 -2.96 -12.57
N LYS A 31 3.97 -1.72 -12.97
CA LYS A 31 4.31 -1.21 -14.31
C LYS A 31 5.82 -1.07 -14.50
N LEU A 32 6.54 -0.54 -13.49
CA LEU A 32 8.00 -0.42 -13.52
C LEU A 32 8.67 -1.80 -13.68
N LYS A 33 8.18 -2.82 -12.96
CA LYS A 33 8.61 -4.21 -13.18
C LYS A 33 8.42 -4.63 -14.64
N GLY A 34 7.24 -4.38 -15.22
CA GLY A 34 6.95 -4.69 -16.62
C GLY A 34 7.84 -3.94 -17.64
N MET A 35 8.37 -2.79 -17.25
CA MET A 35 9.35 -2.01 -18.02
C MET A 35 10.81 -2.49 -17.83
N GLY A 36 11.05 -3.51 -16.99
CA GLY A 36 12.38 -4.05 -16.75
C GLY A 36 13.16 -3.40 -15.60
N PHE A 37 12.51 -2.55 -14.79
CA PHE A 37 13.14 -2.01 -13.59
C PHE A 37 13.39 -3.10 -12.55
N THR A 38 14.51 -3.01 -11.86
CA THR A 38 14.85 -3.89 -10.73
C THR A 38 14.25 -3.38 -9.41
N VAL A 39 14.06 -4.27 -8.44
CA VAL A 39 13.59 -3.92 -7.08
C VAL A 39 14.42 -2.79 -6.48
N LYS A 40 15.76 -2.84 -6.61
CA LYS A 40 16.66 -1.80 -6.10
C LYS A 40 16.39 -0.42 -6.72
N GLN A 41 16.19 -0.35 -8.03
CA GLN A 41 15.89 0.91 -8.72
C GLN A 41 14.54 1.47 -8.29
N VAL A 42 13.54 0.61 -8.10
CA VAL A 42 12.23 1.02 -7.61
C VAL A 42 12.33 1.57 -6.19
N LEU A 43 13.03 0.89 -5.28
CA LEU A 43 13.21 1.33 -3.89
C LEU A 43 14.02 2.62 -3.76
N GLN A 44 14.92 2.90 -4.71
CA GLN A 44 15.65 4.17 -4.76
C GLN A 44 14.79 5.32 -5.31
N THR A 45 13.72 5.02 -6.05
CA THR A 45 12.87 6.02 -6.72
C THR A 45 11.59 6.32 -5.92
N ILE A 46 11.09 5.35 -5.15
CA ILE A 46 9.82 5.43 -4.45
C ILE A 46 10.05 5.11 -2.98
N GLU A 47 9.60 6.01 -2.09
CA GLU A 47 9.56 5.76 -0.65
C GLU A 47 8.42 4.78 -0.32
N LEU A 48 8.68 3.50 -0.57
CA LEU A 48 7.82 2.39 -0.19
C LEU A 48 8.59 1.38 0.65
N PRO A 49 7.91 0.68 1.56
CA PRO A 49 8.53 -0.40 2.33
C PRO A 49 8.99 -1.52 1.40
N GLU A 50 10.21 -2.01 1.65
CA GLU A 50 10.85 -3.05 0.84
C GLU A 50 9.99 -4.30 0.70
N ASN A 51 9.33 -4.73 1.78
CA ASN A 51 8.42 -5.88 1.79
C ASN A 51 7.26 -5.74 0.79
N ALA A 52 6.69 -4.54 0.64
CA ALA A 52 5.59 -4.32 -0.29
C ALA A 52 6.08 -4.39 -1.75
N VAL A 53 7.24 -3.81 -2.04
CA VAL A 53 7.84 -3.83 -3.38
C VAL A 53 8.24 -5.25 -3.77
N THR A 54 8.88 -6.01 -2.88
CA THR A 54 9.26 -7.41 -3.17
C THR A 54 8.04 -8.30 -3.43
N ARG A 55 6.95 -8.15 -2.68
CA ARG A 55 5.69 -8.88 -2.91
C ARG A 55 5.04 -8.57 -4.26
N VAL A 56 5.09 -7.31 -4.72
CA VAL A 56 4.64 -6.95 -6.09
C VAL A 56 5.53 -7.61 -7.14
N PHE A 57 6.83 -7.73 -6.87
CA PHE A 57 7.78 -8.35 -7.78
C PHE A 57 7.68 -9.88 -7.82
N ASP A 58 7.37 -10.56 -6.72
CA ASP A 58 7.20 -12.02 -6.65
C ASP A 58 5.90 -12.51 -7.34
N SER A 59 4.96 -11.60 -7.61
CA SER A 59 3.81 -11.81 -8.53
C SER A 59 2.76 -12.84 -8.08
N LYS A 60 2.66 -13.15 -6.78
CA LYS A 60 1.69 -14.12 -6.25
C LYS A 60 0.47 -13.52 -5.55
N GLU A 61 0.51 -12.24 -5.18
CA GLU A 61 -0.54 -11.62 -4.37
C GLU A 61 -1.25 -10.48 -5.09
N ASP A 62 -2.53 -10.31 -4.76
CA ASP A 62 -3.33 -9.19 -5.24
C ASP A 62 -2.77 -7.87 -4.68
N ILE A 63 -2.62 -6.85 -5.54
CA ILE A 63 -2.08 -5.54 -5.14
C ILE A 63 -2.88 -4.95 -3.98
N ARG A 64 -4.21 -5.14 -3.99
CA ARG A 64 -5.06 -4.62 -2.93
C ARG A 64 -4.74 -5.25 -1.59
N LYS A 65 -4.48 -6.56 -1.55
CA LYS A 65 -4.04 -7.25 -0.31
C LYS A 65 -2.70 -6.72 0.18
N ILE A 66 -1.74 -6.49 -0.72
CA ILE A 66 -0.44 -5.92 -0.35
C ILE A 66 -0.63 -4.51 0.23
N ALA A 67 -1.50 -3.70 -0.38
CA ALA A 67 -1.81 -2.36 0.11
C ALA A 67 -2.49 -2.36 1.49
N GLU A 68 -3.51 -3.21 1.67
CA GLU A 68 -4.21 -3.35 2.95
C GLU A 68 -3.25 -3.78 4.08
N ASP A 69 -2.42 -4.79 3.82
CA ASP A 69 -1.43 -5.29 4.77
C ASP A 69 -0.38 -4.22 5.12
N THR A 70 0.13 -3.51 4.12
CA THR A 70 1.10 -2.42 4.31
C THR A 70 0.53 -1.27 5.14
N VAL A 71 -0.70 -0.83 4.85
CA VAL A 71 -1.36 0.24 5.61
C VAL A 71 -1.68 -0.23 7.03
N ASN A 72 -2.11 -1.47 7.21
CA ASN A 72 -2.35 -2.04 8.54
C ASN A 72 -1.06 -2.07 9.38
N GLN A 73 0.07 -2.45 8.79
CA GLN A 73 1.37 -2.42 9.47
C GLN A 73 1.77 -0.98 9.85
N GLN A 74 1.65 -0.01 8.93
CA GLN A 74 1.99 1.39 9.22
C GLN A 74 1.11 2.02 10.32
N ILE A 75 -0.15 1.60 10.42
CA ILE A 75 -1.05 2.03 11.49
C ILE A 75 -0.73 1.33 12.82
N ALA A 76 -0.31 0.07 12.79
CA ALA A 76 0.05 -0.69 14.00
C ALA A 76 1.41 -0.30 14.60
N GLU A 77 2.30 0.29 13.81
CA GLU A 77 3.62 0.78 14.26
C GLU A 77 3.59 2.25 14.76
N ASN A 78 2.48 2.99 14.57
CA ASN A 78 2.26 4.33 15.15
C ASN A 78 1.41 4.28 16.42
#